data_AF-A0A7J8CN12-F1
#
_entry.id   AF-A0A7J8CN12-F1
#
_cell.length_a   1.000
_cell.length_b   1.000
_cell.length_c   1.000
_cell.angle_alpha   90.00
_cell.angle_beta   90.00
_cell.angle_gamma   90.00
#
_symmetry.space_group_name_H-M   'P 1'
#
loop_
_entity.id
_entity.type
_entity.pdbx_description
1 polymer ?
#
loop_
_entity_poly.entity_id
_entity_poly.type
_entity_poly.pdbx_seq_one_letter_code
_entity_poly.pdbx_strand_id
1 'polypeptide(L)'
;MLPLRLSIKENQGLFPERDFKVCHGGFSHRSVFDLKHVPDTRLLVTSGLPVALQVWRVSEDSDIIEAVSTIAVHEKEGHLWPRVAVFPAVAPRVLHGARLSSLQVVDLESQKTMYTSGVSDSEELSSLQVLDADTFAFCCTSGRLGLIDTRQKWAPSENGSPSPGSGGARWYAEVGGTVQGPGPSFASLCSDGQLCLVDPRDFCHPVSSVQCPVSTPSPDPELLRVTWAPGLENCLAISGFDGTVQIYDVTSWDGMKGQVEPLFTHRGHIFLDGNGIDTAPLVTTHTWHPRKPRTLLSAASDASLHVWDWVDFRPSH
;
A
#
# COMPACT_ATOMS: atom_id res chain seq x y z
N MET A 1 -6.16 13.57 -41.39
CA MET A 1 -7.39 12.90 -40.92
C MET A 1 -7.01 11.53 -40.37
N LEU A 2 -7.14 11.33 -39.05
CA LEU A 2 -6.91 10.03 -38.42
C LEU A 2 -8.09 9.08 -38.71
N PRO A 3 -7.89 7.75 -38.76
CA PRO A 3 -8.94 6.81 -39.08
C PRO A 3 -10.09 6.87 -38.05
N LEU A 4 -11.33 6.73 -38.53
CA LEU A 4 -12.58 6.73 -37.77
C LEU A 4 -12.70 5.67 -36.64
N ARG A 5 -11.67 4.86 -36.40
CA ARG A 5 -11.59 3.98 -35.21
C ARG A 5 -10.99 4.66 -33.97
N LEU A 6 -10.49 5.89 -34.12
CA LEU A 6 -9.96 6.72 -33.02
C LEU A 6 -10.89 7.89 -32.67
N SER A 7 -12.09 7.97 -33.27
CA SER A 7 -13.09 8.97 -32.92
C SER A 7 -13.85 8.55 -31.66
N ILE A 8 -13.38 9.11 -30.54
CA ILE A 8 -14.00 9.32 -29.22
C ILE A 8 -15.52 9.16 -29.25
N LYS A 9 -16.02 8.00 -28.80
CA LYS A 9 -17.36 7.79 -28.26
C LYS A 9 -17.25 6.74 -27.16
N GLU A 10 -17.52 7.19 -25.93
CA GLU A 10 -17.75 6.41 -24.70
C GLU A 10 -16.62 5.47 -24.22
N ASN A 11 -16.20 5.67 -22.97
CA ASN A 11 -15.35 4.82 -22.14
C ASN A 11 -14.98 3.47 -22.76
N GLN A 12 -13.85 3.44 -23.48
CA GLN A 12 -13.24 2.18 -23.87
C GLN A 12 -12.65 1.57 -22.60
N GLY A 13 -13.48 0.81 -21.88
CA GLY A 13 -13.02 -0.04 -20.78
C GLY A 13 -11.88 -0.93 -21.24
N LEU A 14 -11.08 -1.42 -20.30
CA LEU A 14 -10.03 -2.39 -20.59
C LEU A 14 -10.70 -3.69 -21.07
N PHE A 15 -10.36 -4.16 -22.28
CA PHE A 15 -10.88 -5.41 -22.81
C PHE A 15 -9.90 -6.54 -22.51
N PRO A 16 -10.35 -7.63 -21.84
CA PRO A 16 -9.57 -8.85 -21.70
C PRO A 16 -9.09 -9.35 -23.07
N GLU A 17 -7.84 -9.82 -23.14
CA GLU A 17 -7.13 -10.32 -24.33
C GLU A 17 -6.81 -9.29 -25.43
N ARG A 18 -7.37 -8.07 -25.37
CA ARG A 18 -6.95 -6.94 -26.23
C ARG A 18 -5.95 -6.04 -25.51
N ASP A 19 -6.28 -5.66 -24.28
CA ASP A 19 -5.51 -4.69 -23.50
C ASP A 19 -4.64 -5.38 -22.43
N PHE A 20 -5.05 -6.58 -21.99
CA PHE A 20 -4.25 -7.48 -21.15
C PHE A 20 -4.28 -8.89 -21.70
N LYS A 21 -3.12 -9.54 -21.71
CA LYS A 21 -3.02 -10.98 -21.93
C LYS A 21 -2.67 -11.65 -20.60
N VAL A 22 -3.48 -12.60 -20.15
CA VAL A 22 -3.13 -13.41 -18.99
C VAL A 22 -2.02 -14.38 -19.40
N CYS A 23 -0.80 -14.14 -18.92
CA CYS A 23 0.33 -15.03 -19.17
C CYS A 23 0.40 -16.19 -18.18
N HIS A 24 0.04 -15.95 -16.92
CA HIS A 24 0.01 -16.97 -15.88
C HIS A 24 -1.23 -16.77 -15.00
N GLY A 25 -1.83 -17.84 -14.52
CA GLY A 25 -3.01 -17.80 -13.67
C GLY A 25 -3.06 -18.93 -12.65
N GLY A 26 -3.74 -18.69 -11.54
CA GLY A 26 -3.98 -19.67 -10.49
C GLY A 26 -5.28 -19.34 -9.76
N PHE A 27 -5.89 -20.35 -9.16
CA PHE A 27 -7.09 -20.18 -8.35
C PHE A 27 -6.74 -20.33 -6.88
N SER A 28 -7.12 -19.33 -6.08
CA SER A 28 -7.09 -19.44 -4.62
C SER A 28 -8.48 -19.79 -4.11
N HIS A 29 -8.55 -20.78 -3.21
CA HIS A 29 -9.77 -21.06 -2.46
C HIS A 29 -9.94 -20.15 -1.22
N ARG A 30 -8.97 -19.25 -0.98
CA ARG A 30 -8.94 -18.28 0.11
C ARG A 30 -9.02 -16.86 -0.44
N SER A 31 -9.61 -15.96 0.33
CA SER A 31 -9.60 -14.54 -0.01
C SER A 31 -8.16 -14.01 0.05
N VAL A 32 -7.76 -13.23 -0.96
CA VAL A 32 -6.45 -12.58 -1.03
C VAL A 32 -6.64 -11.10 -0.77
N PHE A 33 -6.08 -10.61 0.34
CA PHE A 33 -6.15 -9.20 0.74
C PHE A 33 -4.83 -8.47 0.50
N ASP A 34 -3.71 -9.19 0.51
CA ASP A 34 -2.41 -8.65 0.13
C ASP A 34 -1.62 -9.70 -0.67
N LEU A 35 -0.84 -9.23 -1.64
CA LEU A 35 -0.02 -10.03 -2.53
C LEU A 35 1.31 -9.33 -2.72
N LYS A 36 2.40 -10.05 -2.45
CA LYS A 36 3.77 -9.57 -2.65
C LYS A 36 4.52 -10.52 -3.58
N HIS A 37 5.18 -9.95 -4.58
CA HIS A 37 6.20 -10.66 -5.34
C HIS A 37 7.50 -10.72 -4.52
N VAL A 38 8.19 -11.85 -4.58
CA VAL A 38 9.49 -12.04 -3.94
C VAL A 38 10.57 -11.68 -4.96
N PRO A 39 11.33 -10.58 -4.75
CA PRO A 39 12.32 -10.09 -5.70
C PRO A 39 13.30 -11.16 -6.16
N ASP A 40 13.70 -11.11 -7.43
CA ASP A 40 14.66 -12.04 -8.07
C ASP A 40 14.28 -13.53 -8.02
N THR A 41 13.02 -13.84 -7.69
CA THR A 41 12.47 -15.20 -7.70
C THR A 41 11.15 -15.25 -8.47
N ARG A 42 10.62 -16.46 -8.67
CA ARG A 42 9.26 -16.69 -9.17
C ARG A 42 8.24 -16.96 -8.07
N LEU A 43 8.54 -16.53 -6.84
CA LEU A 43 7.64 -16.73 -5.71
C LEU A 43 6.72 -15.53 -5.52
N LEU A 44 5.48 -15.82 -5.13
CA LEU A 44 4.52 -14.85 -4.63
C LEU A 44 4.11 -15.26 -3.21
N VAL A 45 3.83 -14.28 -2.36
CA VAL A 45 3.24 -14.50 -1.04
C VAL A 45 1.91 -13.79 -0.99
N THR A 46 0.85 -14.51 -0.62
CA THR A 46 -0.48 -13.93 -0.41
C THR A 46 -0.91 -14.06 1.05
N SER A 47 -1.62 -13.04 1.54
CA SER A 47 -2.24 -13.04 2.85
C SER A 47 -3.73 -12.77 2.76
N GLY A 48 -4.51 -13.32 3.69
CA GLY A 48 -5.94 -13.09 3.78
C GLY A 48 -6.64 -14.07 4.73
N LEU A 49 -7.93 -14.28 4.49
CA LEU A 49 -8.78 -15.13 5.33
C LEU A 49 -9.16 -16.45 4.62
N PRO A 50 -9.22 -17.59 5.35
CA PRO A 50 -8.82 -17.78 6.76
C PRO A 50 -7.31 -17.59 6.98
N VAL A 51 -6.95 -17.09 8.17
CA VAL A 51 -5.61 -16.58 8.53
C VAL A 51 -4.48 -17.60 8.25
N ALA A 52 -3.81 -17.40 7.11
CA ALA A 52 -2.62 -18.13 6.71
C ALA A 52 -1.92 -17.34 5.59
N LEU A 53 -0.62 -17.53 5.44
CA LEU A 53 0.08 -17.09 4.24
C LEU A 53 0.21 -18.25 3.27
N GLN A 54 -0.07 -18.01 1.99
CA GLN A 54 0.22 -18.98 0.93
C GLN A 54 1.41 -18.49 0.11
N VAL A 55 2.35 -19.40 -0.12
CA VAL A 55 3.47 -19.18 -1.03
C VAL A 55 3.13 -19.86 -2.33
N TRP A 56 3.24 -19.10 -3.42
CA TRP A 56 2.94 -19.54 -4.77
C TRP A 56 4.20 -19.51 -5.61
N ARG A 57 4.24 -20.35 -6.64
CA ARG A 57 5.28 -20.34 -7.66
C ARG A 57 4.64 -20.05 -9.01
N VAL A 58 5.17 -19.04 -9.68
CA VAL A 58 4.92 -18.82 -11.11
C VAL A 58 5.79 -19.80 -11.88
N SER A 59 5.17 -20.74 -12.59
CA SER A 59 5.90 -21.75 -13.34
C SER A 59 6.77 -21.14 -14.45
N GLU A 60 7.85 -21.82 -14.83
CA GLU A 60 8.67 -21.42 -15.99
C GLU A 60 8.11 -21.94 -17.31
N ASP A 61 7.59 -23.17 -17.27
CA ASP A 61 7.22 -23.96 -18.43
C ASP A 61 5.70 -24.07 -18.62
N SER A 62 4.91 -23.39 -17.78
CA SER A 62 3.46 -23.38 -17.88
C SER A 62 2.87 -22.05 -17.44
N ASP A 63 1.65 -21.78 -17.91
CA ASP A 63 0.88 -20.59 -17.56
C ASP A 63 0.21 -20.73 -16.17
N ILE A 64 0.71 -21.61 -15.30
CA ILE A 64 0.10 -21.93 -14.01
C ILE A 64 0.86 -21.26 -12.86
N ILE A 65 0.10 -20.65 -11.96
CA ILE A 65 0.53 -20.22 -10.63
C ILE A 65 0.01 -21.24 -9.63
N GLU A 66 0.92 -21.99 -9.00
CA GLU A 66 0.57 -23.06 -8.06
C GLU A 66 0.99 -22.71 -6.63
N ALA A 67 0.18 -23.14 -5.65
CA ALA A 67 0.54 -23.01 -4.24
C ALA A 67 1.58 -24.09 -3.90
N VAL A 68 2.75 -23.67 -3.42
CA VAL A 68 3.89 -24.56 -3.11
C VAL A 68 4.10 -24.76 -1.61
N SER A 69 3.68 -23.81 -0.78
CA SER A 69 3.71 -23.96 0.67
C SER A 69 2.70 -23.06 1.38
N THR A 70 2.49 -23.33 2.67
CA THR A 70 1.62 -22.52 3.54
C THR A 70 2.39 -22.24 4.82
N ILE A 71 2.44 -20.97 5.21
CA ILE A 71 3.04 -20.55 6.48
C ILE A 71 1.89 -20.36 7.47
N ALA A 72 1.91 -21.15 8.54
CA ALA A 72 0.90 -21.07 9.58
C ALA A 72 1.00 -19.72 10.31
N VAL A 73 -0.13 -19.05 10.46
CA VAL A 73 -0.21 -17.84 11.27
C VAL A 73 -1.19 -18.07 12.41
N HIS A 74 -0.75 -17.75 13.62
CA HIS A 74 -1.56 -17.89 14.81
C HIS A 74 -2.26 -16.56 15.10
N GLU A 75 -3.47 -16.41 14.59
CA GLU A 75 -4.37 -15.32 14.96
C GLU A 75 -5.70 -15.91 15.43
N LYS A 76 -6.18 -15.44 16.58
CA LYS A 76 -7.40 -15.95 17.22
C LYS A 76 -8.64 -15.17 16.76
N GLU A 77 -8.45 -13.93 16.34
CA GLU A 77 -9.53 -13.08 15.87
C GLU A 77 -9.78 -13.26 14.38
N GLY A 78 -10.90 -13.90 14.03
CA GLY A 78 -11.18 -14.34 12.66
C GLY A 78 -11.39 -13.24 11.61
N HIS A 79 -11.38 -11.96 12.01
CA HIS A 79 -11.47 -10.82 11.09
C HIS A 79 -10.11 -10.17 10.80
N LEU A 80 -9.10 -10.43 11.64
CA LEU A 80 -7.75 -9.92 11.43
C LEU A 80 -6.99 -10.80 10.46
N TRP A 81 -6.19 -10.16 9.62
CA TRP A 81 -5.37 -10.83 8.64
C TRP A 81 -3.94 -10.27 8.67
N PRO A 82 -2.91 -11.10 8.43
CA PRO A 82 -1.53 -10.65 8.59
C PRO A 82 -1.11 -9.67 7.49
N ARG A 83 -0.52 -8.53 7.85
CA ARG A 83 0.22 -7.71 6.90
C ARG A 83 1.47 -8.45 6.47
N VAL A 84 1.92 -8.25 5.23
CA VAL A 84 3.10 -8.92 4.69
C VAL A 84 4.05 -7.96 3.98
N ALA A 85 5.35 -8.22 4.13
CA ALA A 85 6.41 -7.63 3.34
C ALA A 85 7.49 -8.68 3.07
N VAL A 86 8.35 -8.44 2.09
CA VAL A 86 9.34 -9.42 1.63
C VAL A 86 10.72 -8.79 1.63
N PHE A 87 11.69 -9.51 2.20
CA PHE A 87 13.09 -9.10 2.16
C PHE A 87 13.73 -9.45 0.82
N PRO A 88 14.37 -8.51 0.13
CA PRO A 88 15.25 -8.81 -1.00
C PRO A 88 16.54 -9.42 -0.44
N ALA A 89 16.73 -10.73 -0.64
CA ALA A 89 17.92 -11.42 -0.17
C ALA A 89 18.17 -12.70 -0.98
N VAL A 90 19.42 -13.18 -0.95
CA VAL A 90 19.81 -14.48 -1.54
C VAL A 90 18.97 -15.63 -0.95
N ALA A 91 18.59 -15.50 0.33
CA ALA A 91 17.61 -16.35 1.00
C ALA A 91 16.32 -15.52 1.22
N PRO A 92 15.25 -15.76 0.43
CA PRO A 92 14.07 -14.92 0.48
C PRO A 92 13.30 -15.12 1.79
N ARG A 93 13.02 -14.03 2.49
CA ARG A 93 12.31 -14.03 3.79
C ARG A 93 11.03 -13.22 3.69
N VAL A 94 10.00 -13.64 4.41
CA VAL A 94 8.76 -12.91 4.57
C VAL A 94 8.65 -12.35 5.98
N LEU A 95 8.37 -11.05 6.07
CA LEU A 95 7.91 -10.37 7.28
C LEU A 95 6.39 -10.45 7.32
N HIS A 96 5.83 -10.88 8.45
CA HIS A 96 4.38 -10.87 8.62
C HIS A 96 3.92 -10.68 10.06
N GLY A 97 2.70 -10.21 10.21
CA GLY A 97 2.02 -10.08 11.50
C GLY A 97 0.68 -9.38 11.35
N ALA A 98 -0.31 -9.77 12.17
CA ALA A 98 -1.56 -9.02 12.32
C ALA A 98 -1.48 -8.01 13.49
N ARG A 99 -0.62 -8.31 14.48
CA ARG A 99 -0.36 -7.50 15.68
C ARG A 99 1.14 -7.41 15.92
N LEU A 100 1.59 -6.46 16.73
CA LEU A 100 3.01 -6.35 17.11
C LEU A 100 3.53 -7.64 17.77
N SER A 101 2.77 -8.22 18.70
CA SER A 101 3.09 -9.50 19.36
C SER A 101 3.14 -10.71 18.43
N SER A 102 2.48 -10.65 17.26
CA SER A 102 2.50 -11.72 16.27
C SER A 102 3.46 -11.46 15.10
N LEU A 103 4.28 -10.40 15.18
CA LEU A 103 5.24 -10.04 14.15
C LEU A 103 6.42 -11.03 14.13
N GLN A 104 6.68 -11.58 12.95
CA GLN A 104 7.73 -12.58 12.72
C GLN A 104 8.37 -12.40 11.34
N VAL A 105 9.62 -12.84 11.22
CA VAL A 105 10.31 -13.04 9.94
C VAL A 105 10.55 -14.52 9.74
N VAL A 106 10.09 -15.06 8.61
CA VAL A 106 10.20 -16.48 8.26
C VAL A 106 10.99 -16.62 6.97
N ASP A 107 11.94 -17.55 6.95
CA ASP A 107 12.65 -17.96 5.74
C ASP A 107 11.74 -18.80 4.84
N LEU A 108 11.56 -18.40 3.58
CA LEU A 108 10.57 -19.02 2.68
C LEU A 108 10.98 -20.43 2.24
N GLU A 109 12.28 -20.75 2.23
CA GLU A 109 12.78 -22.06 1.81
C GLU A 109 12.71 -23.08 2.96
N SER A 110 13.29 -22.74 4.11
CA SER A 110 13.37 -23.63 5.28
C SER A 110 12.14 -23.57 6.19
N GLN A 111 11.28 -22.57 6.01
CA GLN A 111 10.14 -22.24 6.89
C GLN A 111 10.51 -22.00 8.35
N LYS A 112 11.80 -21.70 8.62
CA LYS A 112 12.26 -21.39 9.97
C LYS A 112 11.99 -19.93 10.30
N THR A 113 11.49 -19.70 11.50
CA THR A 113 11.39 -18.36 12.08
C THR A 113 12.78 -17.83 12.39
N MET A 114 13.14 -16.73 11.75
CA MET A 114 14.44 -16.07 11.86
C MET A 114 14.42 -14.93 12.87
N TYR A 115 13.26 -14.29 13.06
CA TYR A 115 13.07 -13.18 13.98
C TYR A 115 11.65 -13.18 14.53
N THR A 116 11.47 -12.77 15.78
CA THR A 116 10.16 -12.52 16.40
C THR A 116 10.23 -11.26 17.24
N SER A 117 9.10 -10.55 17.37
CA SER A 117 9.04 -9.37 18.24
C SER A 117 9.21 -9.72 19.72
N GLY A 118 8.64 -10.85 20.15
CA GLY A 118 8.73 -11.33 21.54
C GLY A 118 8.05 -10.42 22.56
N VAL A 119 7.28 -9.43 22.12
CA VAL A 119 6.52 -8.52 22.98
C VAL A 119 5.10 -9.01 23.21
N SER A 120 4.49 -8.57 24.30
CA SER A 120 3.07 -8.83 24.59
C SER A 120 2.14 -7.76 24.00
N ASP A 121 2.67 -6.80 23.24
CA ASP A 121 1.92 -5.71 22.67
C ASP A 121 0.93 -6.22 21.61
N SER A 122 -0.36 -6.07 21.87
CA SER A 122 -1.42 -6.55 21.00
C SER A 122 -1.89 -5.51 19.98
N GLU A 123 -1.20 -4.38 19.84
CA GLU A 123 -1.59 -3.35 18.87
C GLU A 123 -1.64 -3.90 17.44
N GLU A 124 -2.71 -3.53 16.70
CA GLU A 124 -2.97 -4.03 15.34
C GLU A 124 -2.09 -3.34 14.32
N LEU A 125 -1.56 -4.13 13.39
CA LEU A 125 -0.72 -3.63 12.31
C LEU A 125 -1.58 -3.19 11.13
N SER A 126 -1.32 -1.99 10.61
CA SER A 126 -1.94 -1.48 9.39
C SER A 126 -1.05 -1.67 8.17
N SER A 127 0.28 -1.62 8.33
CA SER A 127 1.23 -1.85 7.24
C SER A 127 2.59 -2.34 7.76
N LEU A 128 3.31 -3.07 6.90
CA LEU A 128 4.67 -3.56 7.10
C LEU A 128 5.49 -3.31 5.86
N GLN A 129 6.73 -2.85 6.02
CA GLN A 129 7.60 -2.49 4.90
C GLN A 129 9.04 -2.86 5.19
N VAL A 130 9.70 -3.52 4.23
CA VAL A 130 11.13 -3.82 4.33
C VAL A 130 11.91 -2.70 3.66
N LEU A 131 12.94 -2.18 4.34
CA LEU A 131 13.77 -1.09 3.82
C LEU A 131 15.08 -1.62 3.23
N ASP A 132 15.67 -2.63 3.87
CA ASP A 132 16.88 -3.30 3.39
C ASP A 132 16.92 -4.76 3.85
N ALA A 133 18.09 -5.41 3.76
CA ALA A 133 18.25 -6.80 4.14
C ALA A 133 17.98 -7.07 5.62
N ASP A 134 18.20 -6.11 6.52
CA ASP A 134 18.12 -6.33 7.96
C ASP A 134 17.11 -5.40 8.64
N THR A 135 16.62 -4.36 7.96
CA THR A 135 15.71 -3.37 8.54
C THR A 135 14.32 -3.40 7.93
N PHE A 136 13.32 -3.23 8.80
CA PHE A 136 11.93 -3.07 8.40
C PHE A 136 11.23 -2.02 9.26
N ALA A 137 10.13 -1.48 8.75
CA ALA A 137 9.25 -0.59 9.47
C ALA A 137 7.84 -1.16 9.57
N PHE A 138 7.14 -0.72 10.59
CA PHE A 138 5.74 -1.05 10.81
C PHE A 138 4.93 0.23 11.08
N CYS A 139 3.64 0.16 10.75
CA CYS A 139 2.65 1.10 11.21
C CYS A 139 1.54 0.33 11.90
N CYS A 140 1.12 0.83 13.05
CA CYS A 140 -0.06 0.34 13.74
C CYS A 140 -1.29 1.16 13.37
N THR A 141 -2.47 0.60 13.59
CA THR A 141 -3.74 1.28 13.31
C THR A 141 -3.89 2.58 14.11
N SER A 142 -3.20 2.74 15.24
CA SER A 142 -3.20 4.00 16.02
C SER A 142 -2.36 5.13 15.41
N GLY A 143 -1.54 4.84 14.40
CA GLY A 143 -0.55 5.77 13.85
C GLY A 143 0.84 5.67 14.48
N ARG A 144 1.03 4.73 15.42
CA ARG A 144 2.37 4.39 15.90
C ARG A 144 3.22 3.82 14.76
N LEU A 145 4.35 4.45 14.53
CA LEU A 145 5.34 4.07 13.52
C LEU A 145 6.61 3.63 14.22
N GLY A 146 7.23 2.56 13.72
CA GLY A 146 8.50 2.10 14.25
C GLY A 146 9.41 1.49 13.20
N LEU A 147 10.72 1.59 13.45
CA LEU A 147 11.79 0.99 12.66
C LEU A 147 12.53 -0.05 13.50
N ILE A 148 12.77 -1.23 12.92
CA ILE A 148 13.42 -2.37 13.56
C ILE A 148 14.64 -2.79 12.75
N ASP A 149 15.75 -3.05 13.44
CA ASP A 149 16.91 -3.80 12.94
C ASP A 149 16.85 -5.25 13.46
N THR A 150 16.67 -6.21 12.54
CA THR A 150 16.51 -7.64 12.85
C THR A 150 17.77 -8.29 13.44
N ARG A 151 18.93 -7.62 13.37
CA ARG A 151 20.18 -8.08 14.00
C ARG A 151 20.20 -7.82 15.50
N GLN A 152 19.30 -6.97 15.99
CA GLN A 152 19.18 -6.62 17.40
C GLN A 152 17.93 -7.26 18.02
N LYS A 153 17.89 -7.36 19.35
CA LYS A 153 16.64 -7.68 20.05
C LYS A 153 15.62 -6.57 19.81
N TRP A 154 14.34 -6.89 19.98
CA TRP A 154 13.25 -5.92 19.85
C TRP A 154 13.52 -4.64 20.64
N ALA A 155 13.86 -3.58 19.91
CA ALA A 155 14.16 -2.25 20.41
C ALA A 155 13.87 -1.23 19.30
N PRO A 156 12.59 -1.07 18.91
CA PRO A 156 12.21 -0.18 17.83
C PRO A 156 12.54 1.28 18.13
N SER A 157 12.97 2.01 17.10
CA SER A 157 12.91 3.47 17.08
C SER A 157 11.52 3.88 16.63
N GLU A 158 10.77 4.58 17.48
CA GLU A 158 9.35 4.83 17.27
C GLU A 158 8.98 6.29 17.50
N ASN A 159 7.83 6.69 16.95
CA ASN A 159 7.17 7.91 17.39
C ASN A 159 6.46 7.70 18.72
N GLY A 160 6.23 8.79 19.46
CA GLY A 160 5.08 8.80 20.36
C GLY A 160 3.83 8.65 19.51
N SER A 161 2.89 7.78 19.89
CA SER A 161 1.64 7.64 19.15
C SER A 161 1.03 9.03 18.93
N PRO A 162 0.58 9.37 17.71
CA PRO A 162 -0.13 10.62 17.51
C PRO A 162 -1.29 10.61 18.50
N SER A 163 -1.45 11.71 19.26
CA SER A 163 -2.51 11.81 20.27
C SER A 163 -3.79 11.31 19.64
N PRO A 164 -4.46 10.28 20.21
CA PRO A 164 -5.59 9.64 19.55
C PRO A 164 -6.58 10.73 19.19
N GLY A 165 -6.72 10.97 17.88
CA GLY A 165 -7.73 11.89 17.39
C GLY A 165 -9.06 11.43 17.99
N SER A 166 -9.87 12.40 18.43
CA SER A 166 -11.17 12.15 19.04
C SER A 166 -12.07 11.40 18.05
N GLY A 167 -12.02 10.05 18.02
CA GLY A 167 -12.85 9.28 17.10
C GLY A 167 -12.41 7.86 16.71
N GLY A 168 -11.26 7.34 17.18
CA GLY A 168 -10.84 5.99 16.78
C GLY A 168 -10.35 5.91 15.33
N ALA A 169 -9.76 7.01 14.84
CA ALA A 169 -9.19 7.10 13.51
C ALA A 169 -8.07 6.05 13.31
N ARG A 170 -7.99 5.51 12.09
CA ARG A 170 -7.01 4.47 11.73
C ARG A 170 -5.99 5.01 10.75
N TRP A 171 -4.75 4.55 10.89
CA TRP A 171 -3.61 5.02 10.11
C TRP A 171 -3.04 3.94 9.20
N TYR A 172 -2.50 4.37 8.07
CA TYR A 172 -1.73 3.55 7.13
C TYR A 172 -0.48 4.34 6.73
N ALA A 173 0.67 3.69 6.56
CA ALA A 173 1.89 4.39 6.18
C ALA A 173 2.67 3.67 5.08
N GLU A 174 3.41 4.48 4.30
CA GLU A 174 4.32 3.99 3.29
C GLU A 174 5.66 4.73 3.24
N VAL A 175 6.70 3.94 2.99
CA VAL A 175 8.08 4.36 2.79
C VAL A 175 8.32 4.67 1.31
N GLY A 176 8.85 5.85 1.03
CA GLY A 176 9.25 6.32 -0.29
C GLY A 176 10.63 5.84 -0.72
N GLY A 177 10.85 5.88 -2.04
CA GLY A 177 12.06 5.38 -2.70
C GLY A 177 13.32 6.17 -2.39
N THR A 178 14.39 5.41 -2.09
CA THR A 178 15.77 5.79 -1.72
C THR A 178 15.94 6.45 -0.35
N VAL A 179 16.21 5.61 0.65
CA VAL A 179 16.79 5.94 1.97
C VAL A 179 18.10 6.76 1.86
N GLN A 180 18.64 6.94 0.65
CA GLN A 180 19.89 7.64 0.37
C GLN A 180 19.74 9.17 0.17
N GLY A 181 18.53 9.72 0.14
CA GLY A 181 18.28 11.16 0.05
C GLY A 181 17.99 11.82 1.40
N PRO A 182 18.38 13.10 1.62
CA PRO A 182 17.95 13.88 2.78
C PRO A 182 16.50 14.37 2.57
N GLY A 183 15.52 13.52 2.84
CA GLY A 183 14.10 13.87 2.70
C GLY A 183 13.21 12.97 3.56
N PRO A 184 11.93 13.36 3.80
CA PRO A 184 10.98 12.50 4.50
C PRO A 184 10.82 11.20 3.72
N SER A 185 11.08 10.07 4.36
CA SER A 185 10.90 8.78 3.72
C SER A 185 9.56 8.15 4.06
N PHE A 186 8.86 8.58 5.10
CA PHE A 186 7.56 8.02 5.48
C PHE A 186 6.42 8.99 5.19
N ALA A 187 5.36 8.49 4.56
CA ALA A 187 4.06 9.16 4.48
C ALA A 187 3.06 8.35 5.31
N SER A 188 2.41 8.99 6.27
CA SER A 188 1.41 8.38 7.15
C SER A 188 0.06 9.06 6.95
N LEU A 189 -0.93 8.29 6.53
CA LEU A 189 -2.27 8.73 6.17
C LEU A 189 -3.28 8.23 7.19
N CYS A 190 -4.03 9.16 7.76
CA CYS A 190 -5.12 8.90 8.68
C CYS A 190 -6.45 8.78 7.94
N SER A 191 -7.38 8.01 8.50
CA SER A 191 -8.74 7.83 7.99
C SER A 191 -9.57 9.11 7.92
N ASP A 192 -9.16 10.20 8.56
CA ASP A 192 -9.81 11.51 8.48
C ASP A 192 -9.19 12.45 7.42
N GLY A 193 -8.19 11.97 6.67
CA GLY A 193 -7.49 12.74 5.64
C GLY A 193 -6.27 13.52 6.15
N GLN A 194 -5.89 13.39 7.43
CA GLN A 194 -4.60 13.91 7.88
C GLN A 194 -3.46 13.11 7.23
N LEU A 195 -2.51 13.81 6.62
CA LEU A 195 -1.31 13.24 6.00
C LEU A 195 -0.07 13.83 6.65
N CYS A 196 0.75 12.97 7.24
CA CYS A 196 1.99 13.34 7.91
C CYS A 196 3.20 12.80 7.15
N LEU A 197 4.21 13.65 6.94
CA LEU A 197 5.50 13.23 6.42
C LEU A 197 6.49 13.12 7.57
N VAL A 198 7.17 11.98 7.67
CA VAL A 198 8.04 11.65 8.81
C VAL A 198 9.44 11.29 8.30
N ASP A 199 10.44 11.83 8.99
CA ASP A 199 11.84 11.49 8.78
C ASP A 199 12.20 10.27 9.64
N PRO A 200 12.77 9.19 9.08
CA PRO A 200 13.19 8.01 9.86
C PRO A 200 14.21 8.32 10.95
N ARG A 201 14.91 9.45 10.87
CA ARG A 201 15.90 9.89 11.85
C ARG A 201 15.26 10.59 13.05
N ASP A 202 14.04 11.09 12.89
CA ASP A 202 13.26 11.76 13.94
C ASP A 202 11.78 11.45 13.78
N PHE A 203 11.36 10.30 14.32
CA PHE A 203 9.96 9.90 14.36
C PHE A 203 9.09 10.81 15.25
N CYS A 204 9.70 11.53 16.21
CA CYS A 204 8.96 12.35 17.17
C CYS A 204 8.43 13.65 16.57
N HIS A 205 9.10 14.18 15.54
CA HIS A 205 8.76 15.44 14.90
C HIS A 205 8.50 15.22 13.41
N PRO A 206 7.22 15.15 12.98
CA PRO A 206 6.88 15.08 11.57
C PRO A 206 7.45 16.30 10.84
N VAL A 207 8.01 16.07 9.64
CA VAL A 207 8.48 17.12 8.71
C VAL A 207 7.30 18.02 8.30
N SER A 208 6.14 17.40 8.06
CA SER A 208 4.91 18.11 7.75
C SER A 208 3.69 17.37 8.28
N SER A 209 2.61 18.09 8.54
CA SER A 209 1.31 17.52 8.89
C SER A 209 0.21 18.37 8.27
N VAL A 210 -0.39 17.83 7.23
CA VAL A 210 -1.35 18.54 6.38
C VAL A 210 -2.69 17.82 6.36
N GLN A 211 -3.74 18.56 6.00
CA GLN A 211 -5.09 18.03 5.84
C GLN A 211 -5.39 17.92 4.34
N CYS A 212 -5.59 16.70 3.86
CA CYS A 212 -6.06 16.46 2.51
C CYS A 212 -7.56 16.83 2.41
N PRO A 213 -8.04 17.33 1.26
CA PRO A 213 -9.44 17.66 1.04
C PRO A 213 -10.21 16.37 0.76
N VAL A 214 -10.60 15.70 1.84
CA VAL A 214 -11.50 14.54 1.83
C VAL A 214 -12.87 14.97 2.34
N SER A 215 -13.96 14.60 1.66
CA SER A 215 -15.30 15.06 2.03
C SER A 215 -15.82 14.40 3.30
N THR A 216 -15.44 13.15 3.53
CA THR A 216 -15.79 12.35 4.71
C THR A 216 -14.59 11.48 5.11
N PRO A 217 -14.50 11.08 6.39
CA PRO A 217 -13.56 10.04 6.79
C PRO A 217 -13.76 8.75 5.99
N SER A 218 -12.69 7.96 5.86
CA SER A 218 -12.67 6.68 5.18
C SER A 218 -13.74 5.74 5.74
N PRO A 219 -14.68 5.26 4.90
CA PRO A 219 -15.74 4.34 5.34
C PRO A 219 -15.18 2.95 5.69
N ASP A 220 -14.05 2.56 5.09
CA ASP A 220 -13.32 1.34 5.41
C ASP A 220 -11.81 1.63 5.48
N PRO A 221 -11.26 1.87 6.69
CA PRO A 221 -9.85 2.21 6.84
C PRO A 221 -8.85 1.12 6.43
N GLU A 222 -9.28 -0.13 6.19
CA GLU A 222 -8.40 -1.19 5.67
C GLU A 222 -7.93 -0.89 4.23
N LEU A 223 -8.72 -0.08 3.51
CA LEU A 223 -8.50 0.32 2.12
C LEU A 223 -7.68 1.62 1.99
N LEU A 224 -7.29 2.24 3.10
CA LEU A 224 -6.39 3.39 3.07
C LEU A 224 -5.09 3.00 2.38
N ARG A 225 -4.70 3.82 1.39
CA ARG A 225 -3.43 3.66 0.69
C ARG A 225 -2.79 5.02 0.53
N VAL A 226 -1.49 5.07 0.82
CA VAL A 226 -0.58 6.14 0.40
C VAL A 226 0.58 5.46 -0.32
N THR A 227 0.93 5.91 -1.52
CA THR A 227 2.06 5.34 -2.26
C THR A 227 2.94 6.41 -2.88
N TRP A 228 4.26 6.21 -2.81
CA TRP A 228 5.22 7.14 -3.41
C TRP A 228 5.44 6.85 -4.89
N ALA A 229 5.60 7.90 -5.68
CA ALA A 229 5.90 7.76 -7.10
C ALA A 229 7.36 7.26 -7.29
N PRO A 230 7.58 6.13 -8.00
CA PRO A 230 8.93 5.57 -8.17
C PRO A 230 9.83 6.41 -9.09
N GLY A 231 9.25 7.25 -9.94
CA GLY A 231 9.97 8.04 -10.94
C GLY A 231 9.68 9.55 -10.89
N LEU A 232 9.00 10.03 -9.84
CA LEU A 232 8.76 11.45 -9.61
C LEU A 232 9.14 11.76 -8.17
N GLU A 233 10.20 12.56 -7.99
CA GLU A 233 10.63 12.99 -6.67
C GLU A 233 9.51 13.73 -5.95
N ASN A 234 9.38 13.48 -4.64
CA ASN A 234 8.42 14.14 -3.75
C ASN A 234 6.94 14.02 -4.18
N CYS A 235 6.60 13.10 -5.09
CA CYS A 235 5.22 12.87 -5.48
C CYS A 235 4.67 11.63 -4.76
N LEU A 236 3.46 11.74 -4.23
CA LEU A 236 2.72 10.62 -3.65
C LEU A 236 1.26 10.63 -4.09
N ALA A 237 0.61 9.49 -3.99
CA ALA A 237 -0.81 9.33 -4.23
C ALA A 237 -1.51 8.80 -2.97
N ILE A 238 -2.77 9.19 -2.76
CA ILE A 238 -3.63 8.66 -1.70
C ILE A 238 -4.97 8.17 -2.27
N SER A 239 -5.55 7.18 -1.61
CA SER A 239 -6.91 6.68 -1.88
C SER A 239 -7.52 6.01 -0.64
N GLY A 240 -8.76 5.53 -0.77
CA GLY A 240 -9.49 4.80 0.28
C GLY A 240 -10.57 5.62 0.98
N PHE A 241 -10.82 6.86 0.55
CA PHE A 241 -11.87 7.72 1.11
C PHE A 241 -13.18 7.65 0.31
N ASP A 242 -13.07 7.58 -1.02
CA ASP A 242 -14.17 7.59 -1.98
C ASP A 242 -13.72 6.99 -3.33
N GLY A 243 -14.40 7.34 -4.41
CA GLY A 243 -14.04 6.96 -5.78
C GLY A 243 -12.86 7.73 -6.39
N THR A 244 -12.03 8.41 -5.58
CA THR A 244 -10.89 9.21 -6.06
C THR A 244 -9.53 8.61 -5.74
N VAL A 245 -8.56 8.96 -6.60
CA VAL A 245 -7.14 8.89 -6.29
C VAL A 245 -6.58 10.31 -6.41
N GLN A 246 -5.98 10.80 -5.34
CA GLN A 246 -5.44 12.16 -5.27
C GLN A 246 -3.91 12.10 -5.30
N ILE A 247 -3.27 12.96 -6.09
CA ILE A 247 -1.82 13.04 -6.26
C ILE A 247 -1.34 14.36 -5.67
N TYR A 248 -0.24 14.31 -4.94
CA TYR A 248 0.39 15.45 -4.29
C TYR A 248 1.87 15.56 -4.67
N ASP A 249 2.35 16.80 -4.73
CA ASP A 249 3.76 17.15 -4.74
C ASP A 249 4.09 17.78 -3.38
N VAL A 250 4.99 17.13 -2.64
CA VAL A 250 5.31 17.47 -1.25
C VAL A 250 6.57 18.34 -1.11
N THR A 251 7.15 18.78 -2.22
CA THR A 251 8.43 19.53 -2.24
C THR A 251 8.40 20.77 -1.34
N SER A 252 7.26 21.45 -1.24
CA SER A 252 7.12 22.69 -0.47
C SER A 252 6.35 22.51 0.85
N TRP A 253 6.31 21.30 1.40
CA TRP A 253 5.51 20.99 2.60
C TRP A 253 6.28 21.13 3.91
N ASP A 254 7.58 21.43 3.88
CA ASP A 254 8.39 21.58 5.09
C ASP A 254 7.76 22.59 6.07
N GLY A 255 7.47 22.15 7.29
CA GLY A 255 6.80 22.94 8.32
C GLY A 255 5.34 23.31 8.03
N MET A 256 4.75 22.83 6.94
CA MET A 256 3.39 23.14 6.55
C MET A 256 2.37 22.49 7.50
N LYS A 257 1.43 23.31 7.96
CA LYS A 257 0.29 22.92 8.80
C LYS A 257 -0.98 23.52 8.21
N GLY A 258 -1.95 22.69 7.86
CA GLY A 258 -3.23 23.13 7.28
C GLY A 258 -3.63 22.33 6.05
N GLN A 259 -4.61 22.85 5.30
CA GLN A 259 -5.15 22.18 4.12
C GLN A 259 -4.19 22.28 2.92
N VAL A 260 -4.07 21.20 2.17
CA VAL A 260 -3.31 21.13 0.90
C VAL A 260 -4.24 20.77 -0.25
N GLU A 261 -3.97 21.32 -1.42
CA GLU A 261 -4.69 20.94 -2.63
C GLU A 261 -3.88 19.89 -3.41
N PRO A 262 -4.55 18.86 -3.97
CA PRO A 262 -3.88 17.88 -4.79
C PRO A 262 -3.41 18.51 -6.11
N LEU A 263 -2.26 18.04 -6.58
CA LEU A 263 -1.75 18.34 -7.92
C LEU A 263 -2.70 17.80 -9.01
N PHE A 264 -3.31 16.65 -8.74
CA PHE A 264 -4.27 16.00 -9.63
C PHE A 264 -5.23 15.12 -8.84
N THR A 265 -6.50 15.05 -9.27
CA THR A 265 -7.49 14.14 -8.71
C THR A 265 -8.14 13.32 -9.82
N HIS A 266 -7.89 12.02 -9.81
CA HIS A 266 -8.60 11.06 -10.65
C HIS A 266 -9.99 10.81 -10.08
N ARG A 267 -11.04 11.00 -10.89
CA ARG A 267 -12.45 10.79 -10.51
C ARG A 267 -13.13 9.68 -11.32
N GLY A 268 -12.34 8.79 -11.93
CA GLY A 268 -12.86 7.77 -12.84
C GLY A 268 -13.83 6.78 -12.20
N HIS A 269 -13.80 6.59 -10.88
CA HIS A 269 -14.69 5.66 -10.19
C HIS A 269 -15.97 6.32 -9.65
N ILE A 270 -16.18 7.63 -9.88
CA ILE A 270 -17.37 8.37 -9.42
C ILE A 270 -18.46 8.46 -10.52
N PHE A 271 -18.37 7.70 -11.61
CA PHE A 271 -19.41 7.79 -12.64
C PHE A 271 -20.70 7.13 -12.14
N LEU A 272 -21.62 8.00 -11.71
CA LEU A 272 -22.98 7.68 -11.31
C LEU A 272 -23.75 7.15 -12.53
N ASP A 273 -24.18 5.89 -12.47
CA ASP A 273 -25.34 5.48 -13.25
C ASP A 273 -26.49 6.42 -12.90
N GLY A 274 -27.25 6.89 -13.91
CA GLY A 274 -28.27 7.93 -13.79
C GLY A 274 -29.45 7.63 -12.85
N ASN A 275 -29.39 6.57 -12.04
CA ASN A 275 -30.29 6.27 -10.95
C ASN A 275 -29.62 6.61 -9.62
N GLY A 276 -29.83 7.84 -9.14
CA GLY A 276 -29.21 8.42 -7.94
C GLY A 276 -29.55 7.75 -6.60
N ILE A 277 -29.20 6.48 -6.43
CA ILE A 277 -29.35 5.71 -5.18
C ILE A 277 -28.03 5.01 -4.78
N ASP A 278 -27.11 4.71 -5.71
CA ASP A 278 -25.86 4.04 -5.34
C ASP A 278 -24.74 5.00 -4.91
N THR A 279 -24.19 4.73 -3.73
CA THR A 279 -22.95 5.33 -3.23
C THR A 279 -21.83 5.06 -4.24
N ALA A 280 -21.02 6.07 -4.56
CA ALA A 280 -19.91 5.91 -5.51
C ALA A 280 -18.98 4.74 -5.09
N PRO A 281 -18.52 3.90 -6.03
CA PRO A 281 -17.55 2.85 -5.76
C PRO A 281 -16.32 3.37 -5.01
N LEU A 282 -15.92 2.65 -3.97
CA LEU A 282 -14.76 3.00 -3.15
C LEU A 282 -13.49 2.46 -3.81
N VAL A 283 -12.46 3.31 -3.96
CA VAL A 283 -11.14 2.85 -4.41
C VAL A 283 -10.55 1.92 -3.37
N THR A 284 -10.30 0.67 -3.75
CA THR A 284 -9.79 -0.38 -2.87
C THR A 284 -8.26 -0.45 -2.85
N THR A 285 -7.62 -0.04 -3.95
CA THR A 285 -6.16 0.04 -4.07
C THR A 285 -5.73 0.88 -5.26
N HIS A 286 -4.50 1.38 -5.22
CA HIS A 286 -3.83 1.98 -6.38
C HIS A 286 -2.34 1.61 -6.37
N THR A 287 -1.70 1.72 -7.53
CA THR A 287 -0.25 1.54 -7.66
C THR A 287 0.30 2.35 -8.82
N TRP A 288 1.56 2.80 -8.69
CA TRP A 288 2.28 3.53 -9.73
C TRP A 288 2.89 2.56 -10.75
N HIS A 289 2.89 2.95 -12.02
CA HIS A 289 3.64 2.21 -13.02
C HIS A 289 5.15 2.43 -12.82
N PRO A 290 5.98 1.36 -12.73
CA PRO A 290 7.40 1.49 -12.38
C PRO A 290 8.30 2.12 -13.47
N ARG A 291 7.76 2.44 -14.65
CA ARG A 291 8.52 2.91 -15.83
C ARG A 291 7.83 4.06 -16.58
N LYS A 292 6.58 4.36 -16.23
CA LYS A 292 5.84 5.48 -16.76
C LYS A 292 5.48 6.37 -15.57
N PRO A 293 6.30 7.39 -15.26
CA PRO A 293 6.24 8.11 -13.99
C PRO A 293 4.87 8.74 -13.67
N ARG A 294 4.05 9.01 -14.69
CA ARG A 294 2.73 9.63 -14.56
C ARG A 294 1.56 8.67 -14.81
N THR A 295 1.82 7.37 -14.86
CA THR A 295 0.77 6.35 -15.02
C THR A 295 0.46 5.70 -13.69
N LEU A 296 -0.82 5.61 -13.35
CA LEU A 296 -1.29 4.83 -12.21
C LEU A 296 -2.32 3.79 -12.65
N LEU A 297 -2.45 2.75 -11.83
CA LEU A 297 -3.51 1.77 -11.88
C LEU A 297 -4.34 1.91 -10.60
N SER A 298 -5.66 1.87 -10.70
CA SER A 298 -6.55 1.86 -9.55
C SER A 298 -7.73 0.92 -9.73
N ALA A 299 -8.12 0.26 -8.65
CA ALA A 299 -9.28 -0.64 -8.61
C ALA A 299 -10.30 -0.14 -7.58
N ALA A 300 -11.58 -0.47 -7.79
CA ALA A 300 -12.66 -0.08 -6.90
C ALA A 300 -13.58 -1.26 -6.51
N SER A 301 -14.48 -1.01 -5.57
CA SER A 301 -15.38 -2.01 -4.96
C SER A 301 -16.42 -2.61 -5.92
N ASP A 302 -16.64 -1.98 -7.08
CA ASP A 302 -17.48 -2.45 -8.17
C ASP A 302 -16.73 -3.35 -9.17
N ALA A 303 -15.51 -3.77 -8.81
CA ALA A 303 -14.59 -4.55 -9.63
C ALA A 303 -14.08 -3.84 -10.90
N SER A 304 -14.24 -2.51 -10.99
CA SER A 304 -13.61 -1.73 -12.04
C SER A 304 -12.09 -1.63 -11.83
N LEU A 305 -11.35 -1.61 -12.95
CA LEU A 305 -9.90 -1.39 -12.99
C LEU A 305 -9.59 -0.32 -14.02
N HIS A 306 -8.91 0.73 -13.60
CA HIS A 306 -8.56 1.86 -14.45
C HIS A 306 -7.04 1.95 -14.59
N VAL A 307 -6.58 2.18 -15.82
CA VAL A 307 -5.20 2.58 -16.13
C VAL A 307 -5.28 3.98 -16.71
N TRP A 308 -4.55 4.92 -16.13
CA TRP A 308 -4.67 6.32 -16.49
C TRP A 308 -3.35 7.06 -16.34
N ASP A 309 -3.17 8.05 -17.21
CA ASP A 309 -2.10 9.02 -17.16
C ASP A 309 -2.62 10.34 -16.62
N TRP A 310 -1.77 11.09 -15.94
CA TRP A 310 -2.08 12.45 -15.51
C TRP A 310 -1.02 13.44 -16.01
N VAL A 311 -1.43 14.69 -16.17
CA VAL A 311 -0.58 15.77 -16.64
C VAL A 311 -0.54 16.84 -15.55
N ASP A 312 0.66 17.33 -15.23
CA ASP A 312 0.79 18.51 -14.40
C ASP A 312 0.48 19.73 -15.26
N PHE A 313 -0.55 20.49 -14.87
CA PHE A 313 -0.93 21.72 -15.58
C PHE A 313 -0.16 22.95 -15.09
N ARG A 314 0.76 22.81 -14.12
CA ARG A 314 1.64 23.91 -13.71
C ARG A 314 2.58 24.27 -14.86
N PRO A 315 2.67 25.55 -15.26
CA PRO A 315 3.63 25.97 -16.27
C PRO A 315 5.06 25.70 -15.76
N SER A 316 5.91 25.11 -16.61
CA SER A 316 7.34 25.01 -16.33
C SER A 316 7.92 26.44 -16.24
N HIS A 317 8.33 26.82 -15.05
CA HIS A 317 9.07 28.07 -14.79
C HIS A 317 10.54 27.94 -15.17
#